data_AF-A0A943HBH8-F1
#
_entry.id   AF-A0A943HBH8-F1
#
_cell.length_a   1.000
_cell.length_b   1.000
_cell.length_c   1.000
_cell.angle_alpha   90.00
_cell.angle_beta   90.00
_cell.angle_gamma   90.00
#
_symmetry.space_group_name_H-M   'P 1'
#
loop_
_entity.id
_entity.type
_entity.pdbx_description
1 polymer ?
#
loop_
_entity_poly.entity_id
_entity_poly.type
_entity_poly.pdbx_seq_one_letter_code
_entity_poly.pdbx_strand_id
1 'polypeptide(L)' 'MGDYKIIQIIPNTKEIYSEYISEENGDFTLPIVCFALVEYDDGSRKVIPMDIDVDGTVGPKGSDFIGITNYKIGKL' A
#
# COMPACT_ATOMS: atom_id res chain seq x y z
N MET A 1 8.96 10.42 -6.02
CA MET A 1 9.35 9.05 -6.45
C MET A 1 9.59 9.12 -7.94
N GLY A 2 10.64 8.47 -8.46
CA GLY A 2 10.85 8.36 -9.90
C GLY A 2 9.76 7.53 -10.57
N ASP A 3 9.68 7.61 -11.89
CA ASP A 3 8.76 6.80 -12.67
C ASP A 3 9.07 5.30 -12.49
N TYR A 4 8.04 4.48 -12.57
CA TYR A 4 8.16 3.04 -12.45
C TYR A 4 7.10 2.33 -13.30
N LYS A 5 7.38 1.08 -13.65
CA LYS A 5 6.39 0.19 -14.28
C LYS A 5 6.05 -0.98 -13.37
N ILE A 6 4.79 -1.41 -13.41
CA ILE A 6 4.34 -2.61 -12.71
C ILE A 6 4.73 -3.82 -13.56
N ILE A 7 5.50 -4.73 -12.97
CA ILE A 7 5.88 -6.00 -13.60
C ILE A 7 4.92 -7.12 -13.21
N GLN A 8 4.49 -7.14 -11.94
CA GLN A 8 3.62 -8.19 -11.43
C GLN A 8 2.70 -7.66 -10.33
N ILE A 9 1.43 -8.07 -10.39
CA ILE A 9 0.48 -7.93 -9.29
C ILE A 9 0.54 -9.21 -8.44
N ILE A 10 0.70 -9.03 -7.14
CA ILE A 10 0.75 -10.08 -6.13
C ILE A 10 -0.51 -9.90 -5.27
N PRO A 11 -1.53 -10.75 -5.45
CA PRO A 11 -2.75 -10.65 -4.65
C PRO A 11 -2.44 -10.91 -3.19
N ASN A 12 -3.13 -10.23 -2.29
CA ASN A 12 -3.14 -10.57 -0.87
C ASN A 12 -4.54 -11.09 -0.50
N THR A 13 -4.61 -12.03 0.44
CA THR A 13 -5.87 -12.65 0.89
C THR A 13 -6.15 -12.37 2.37
N LYS A 14 -5.54 -11.32 2.93
CA LYS A 14 -5.56 -11.03 4.35
C LYS A 14 -6.06 -9.60 4.55
N GLU A 15 -6.63 -9.33 5.72
CA GLU A 15 -6.99 -7.97 6.13
C GLU A 15 -5.71 -7.22 6.52
N ILE A 16 -5.02 -6.69 5.51
CA ILE A 16 -3.78 -5.92 5.65
C ILE A 16 -4.07 -4.46 5.26
N TYR A 17 -3.54 -3.53 6.03
CA TYR A 17 -3.76 -2.11 5.87
C TYR A 17 -2.45 -1.34 5.87
N SER A 18 -2.38 -0.30 5.06
CA SER A 18 -1.35 0.73 5.15
C SER A 18 -1.72 1.68 6.29
N GLU A 19 -0.74 2.04 7.11
CA GLU A 19 -0.89 3.00 8.20
C GLU A 19 -0.28 4.34 7.79
N TYR A 20 -0.97 5.41 8.15
CA TYR A 20 -0.62 6.78 7.80
C TYR A 20 -0.72 7.70 9.02
N ILE A 21 0.12 8.73 9.04
CA ILE A 21 0.02 9.86 9.99
C ILE A 21 0.11 11.17 9.20
N SER A 22 -0.98 11.94 9.16
CA SER A 22 -0.98 13.27 8.53
C SER A 22 -1.41 14.36 9.51
N GLU A 23 -0.97 15.59 9.28
CA GLU A 23 -1.36 16.74 10.11
C GLU A 23 -2.86 17.04 10.04
N GLU A 24 -3.49 16.76 8.89
CA GLU A 24 -4.90 17.07 8.63
C GLU A 24 -5.85 16.01 9.19
N ASN A 25 -5.51 14.72 9.02
CA ASN A 25 -6.40 13.59 9.31
C ASN A 25 -5.99 12.79 10.55
N GLY A 26 -4.84 13.11 11.16
CA GLY A 26 -4.27 12.32 12.26
C GLY A 26 -3.84 10.93 11.79
N ASP A 27 -3.96 9.95 12.68
CA ASP A 27 -3.63 8.55 12.40
C ASP A 27 -4.79 7.86 11.68
N PHE A 28 -4.53 7.28 10.50
CA PHE A 28 -5.55 6.55 9.75
C PHE A 28 -4.97 5.35 9.00
N THR A 29 -5.86 4.50 8.48
CA THR A 29 -5.48 3.29 7.75
C THR A 29 -6.24 3.18 6.43
N LEU A 30 -5.57 2.70 5.39
CA LEU A 30 -6.19 2.35 4.10
C LEU A 30 -6.02 0.86 3.80
N PRO A 31 -7.06 0.16 3.28
CA PRO A 31 -6.94 -1.25 2.93
C PRO A 31 -5.91 -1.47 1.82
N ILE A 32 -5.01 -2.44 2.01
CA ILE A 32 -4.11 -2.88 0.95
C ILE A 32 -4.86 -3.87 0.07
N VAL A 33 -5.02 -3.54 -1.21
CA VAL A 33 -5.72 -4.39 -2.18
C VAL A 33 -4.78 -5.47 -2.74
N CYS A 34 -3.52 -5.10 -3.01
CA CYS A 34 -2.50 -6.02 -3.49
C CYS A 34 -1.10 -5.49 -3.21
N PHE A 35 -0.09 -6.28 -3.53
CA PHE A 35 1.28 -5.81 -3.64
C PHE A 35 1.68 -5.78 -5.12
N ALA A 36 2.52 -4.83 -5.50
CA ALA A 36 3.08 -4.74 -6.85
C ALA A 36 4.58 -4.93 -6.80
N LEU A 37 5.11 -5.81 -7.65
CA LEU A 37 6.53 -5.77 -8.02
C LEU A 37 6.70 -4.70 -9.09
N VAL A 38 7.45 -3.65 -8.75
CA VAL A 38 7.76 -2.53 -9.64
C VAL A 38 9.22 -2.56 -10.05
N GLU A 39 9.51 -2.05 -11.24
CA GLU A 39 10.87 -1.75 -11.73
C GLU A 39 10.99 -0.26 -12.01
N TYR A 40 12.03 0.33 -11.44
CA TYR A 40 12.41 1.73 -11.63
C TYR A 40 13.32 1.87 -12.86
N ASP A 41 13.54 3.12 -13.31
CA ASP A 41 14.35 3.43 -14.50
C ASP A 41 15.81 2.95 -14.41
N ASP A 42 16.36 2.82 -13.20
CA ASP A 42 17.71 2.30 -12.95
C ASP A 42 17.77 0.75 -13.00
N GLY A 43 16.65 0.09 -13.29
CA GLY A 43 16.51 -1.36 -13.31
C GLY A 43 16.34 -2.00 -11.93
N SER A 44 16.37 -1.23 -10.84
CA SER A 44 16.10 -1.74 -9.51
C SER A 44 14.64 -2.15 -9.36
N ARG A 45 14.40 -3.17 -8.52
CA ARG A 45 13.07 -3.74 -8.32
C ARG A 45 12.68 -3.73 -6.85
N LYS A 46 11.40 -3.47 -6.60
CA LYS A 46 10.85 -3.43 -5.25
C LYS A 46 9.42 -3.95 -5.22
N VAL A 47 9.06 -4.62 -4.13
CA VAL A 47 7.66 -4.92 -3.81
C VAL A 47 7.09 -3.76 -2.99
N ILE A 48 5.99 -3.17 -3.46
CA ILE A 48 5.31 -2.07 -2.77
C ILE A 48 3.83 -2.42 -2.51
N PRO A 49 3.26 -1.96 -1.39
CA PRO A 49 1.82 -2.08 -1.15
C PRO A 49 1.05 -1.16 -2.09
N MET A 50 -0.11 -1.65 -2.56
CA MET A 50 -1.09 -0.89 -3.31
C MET A 50 -2.37 -0.80 -2.50
N ASP A 51 -2.68 0.38 -1.97
CA ASP A 51 -3.89 0.63 -1.19
C ASP A 51 -4.94 1.40 -1.99
N ILE A 52 -6.16 1.43 -1.44
CA ILE A 52 -7.31 2.09 -2.03
C ILE A 52 -7.65 3.36 -1.25
N ASP A 53 -7.76 4.49 -1.95
CA ASP A 53 -8.16 5.77 -1.40
C ASP A 53 -9.70 5.92 -1.35
N VAL A 54 -10.20 6.97 -0.69
CA VAL A 54 -11.62 7.23 -0.46
C VAL A 54 -12.42 7.40 -1.76
N ASP A 55 -11.76 7.84 -2.83
CA ASP A 55 -12.35 7.97 -4.17
C ASP A 55 -12.35 6.65 -4.98
N GLY A 56 -11.80 5.58 -4.41
CA GLY A 56 -11.68 4.27 -5.03
C GLY A 56 -10.43 4.09 -5.91
N THR A 57 -9.56 5.09 -6.00
CA THR A 57 -8.29 4.99 -6.71
C THR A 57 -7.37 3.99 -6.00
N VAL A 58 -6.76 3.10 -6.79
CA VAL A 58 -5.76 2.15 -6.27
C VAL A 58 -4.39 2.58 -6.73
N GLY A 59 -3.50 2.83 -5.76
CA GLY A 59 -2.18 3.40 -6.02
C GLY A 59 -1.13 2.90 -5.04
N PRO A 60 0.15 3.24 -5.29
CA PRO A 60 1.19 3.00 -4.31
C PRO A 60 0.91 3.84 -3.06
N LYS A 61 1.44 3.41 -1.91
CA LYS A 61 1.39 4.18 -0.67
C LYS A 61 1.76 5.66 -0.84
N GLY A 62 1.03 6.53 -0.13
CA GLY A 62 1.30 7.97 -0.06
C GLY A 62 2.57 8.32 0.72
N SER A 63 2.91 9.62 0.76
CA SER A 63 4.07 10.16 1.48
C SER A 63 4.01 9.95 2.99
N ASP A 64 2.80 9.96 3.54
CA ASP A 64 2.53 9.98 4.97
C ASP A 64 2.50 8.56 5.56
N PHE A 65 2.89 7.58 4.75
CA PHE A 65 2.91 6.17 5.12
C PHE A 65 3.97 5.88 6.18
N ILE A 66 3.56 5.18 7.23
CA ILE A 66 4.45 4.80 8.33
C ILE A 66 4.65 3.28 8.45
N GLY A 67 3.68 2.47 7.99
CA GLY A 67 3.71 1.05 8.31
C GLY A 67 2.63 0.21 7.63
N ILE A 68 2.72 -1.10 7.87
CA ILE A 68 1.72 -2.07 7.46
C ILE A 68 1.24 -2.81 8.70
N THR A 69 -0.06 -2.81 8.93
CA THR A 69 -0.70 -3.60 9.98
C THR A 69 -1.56 -4.71 9.41
N ASN A 70 -1.64 -5.80 10.15
CA ASN A 70 -2.56 -6.89 9.90
C ASN A 70 -3.49 -7.00 11.11
N TYR A 71 -4.78 -6.73 10.90
CA TYR A 71 -5.77 -7.08 11.91
C TYR A 71 -5.98 -8.59 11.81
N LYS A 72 -5.38 -9.34 12.75
CA LYS A 72 -5.85 -10.71 12.97
C LYS A 72 -7.31 -10.57 13.37
N ILE A 73 -8.23 -11.04 12.52
CA ILE A 73 -9.60 -11.35 12.93
C ILE A 73 -9.46 -12.28 14.14
N GLY A 74 -9.61 -11.74 15.34
CA GLY A 74 -9.87 -12.53 16.51
C GLY A 74 -11.16 -13.28 16.21
N LYS A 75 -11.11 -14.61 16.19
CA LYS A 75 -12.32 -15.42 16.21
C LYS A 75 -13.18 -14.91 17.37
N LEU A 76 -14.29 -14.24 17.04
CA LEU A 76 -15.42 -14.05 17.96
C LEU A 76 -16.03 -15.42 18.27
#